data_AF-A0A7Y2G6K7-F1
#
_entry.id   AF-A0A7Y2G6K7-F1
#
_cell.length_a   1.000
_cell.length_b   1.000
_cell.length_c   1.000
_cell.angle_alpha   90.00
_cell.angle_beta   90.00
_cell.angle_gamma   90.00
#
_symmetry.space_group_name_H-M   'P 1'
#
loop_
_entity.id
_entity.type
_entity.pdbx_description
1 polymer ?
#
loop_
_entity_poly.entity_id
_entity_poly.type
_entity_poly.pdbx_seq_one_letter_code
_entity_poly.pdbx_strand_id
1 'polypeptide(L)'
;MFVRRFLEESVRSGETLAEAMTPEAMERLLSYSWPGNVRQLRNEILRAAILTRGRGKIRPEDLSDEVGGRAGVEVEDSRASLRRQVDVAQRTILLRTLDQHGWNKTHSARALGVTRQGLIKMLHRLGIPLRAPQQE
;
A
#
# COMPACT_ATOMS: atom_id res chain seq x y z
N MET A 1 -4.68 -11.75 18.52
CA MET A 1 -5.02 -10.53 19.30
C MET A 1 -5.29 -9.29 18.43
N PHE A 2 -4.53 -8.99 17.36
CA PHE A 2 -4.70 -7.76 16.58
C PHE A 2 -6.03 -7.64 15.81
N VAL A 3 -6.49 -8.74 15.21
CA VAL A 3 -7.71 -8.77 14.40
C VAL A 3 -8.95 -8.35 15.20
N ARG A 4 -9.10 -8.90 16.41
CA ARG A 4 -10.21 -8.55 17.32
C ARG A 4 -10.19 -7.08 17.70
N ARG A 5 -9.01 -6.56 18.06
CA ARG A 5 -8.83 -5.15 18.44
C ARG A 5 -9.23 -4.21 17.31
N PHE A 6 -8.92 -4.54 16.06
CA PHE A 6 -9.32 -3.71 14.92
C PHE A 6 -10.84 -3.71 14.70
N LEU A 7 -11.50 -4.86 14.81
CA LEU A 7 -12.96 -4.92 14.71
C LEU A 7 -13.64 -4.12 15.84
N GLU A 8 -13.18 -4.29 17.08
CA GLU A 8 -13.69 -3.54 18.24
C GLU A 8 -13.50 -2.02 18.09
N GLU A 9 -12.37 -1.59 17.52
CA GLU A 9 -12.08 -0.18 17.26
C GLU A 9 -12.99 0.38 16.15
N SER A 10 -13.20 -0.38 15.08
CA SER A 10 -14.02 0.04 13.93
C SER A 10 -15.52 0.05 14.21
N VAL A 11 -16.01 -0.87 15.04
CA VAL A 11 -17.41 -0.84 15.51
C VAL A 11 -17.63 0.38 16.41
N ARG A 12 -16.67 0.69 17.30
CA ARG A 12 -16.75 1.84 18.20
C ARG A 12 -16.68 3.18 17.46
N SER A 13 -15.94 3.26 16.36
CA SER A 13 -15.89 4.44 15.51
C SER A 13 -17.08 4.56 14.54
N GLY A 14 -17.96 3.56 14.49
CA GLY A 14 -19.12 3.53 13.57
C GLY A 14 -18.75 3.27 12.11
N GLU A 15 -17.51 2.85 11.83
CA GLU A 15 -17.04 2.54 10.48
C GLU A 15 -17.61 1.21 9.95
N THR A 16 -18.05 0.32 10.85
CA THR A 16 -18.62 -0.98 10.48
C THR A 16 -19.54 -1.56 11.55
N LEU A 17 -20.36 -2.54 11.16
CA LEU A 17 -21.20 -3.37 12.04
C LEU A 17 -20.67 -4.81 12.16
N ALA A 18 -19.52 -5.13 11.57
CA ALA A 18 -18.94 -6.46 11.66
C ALA A 18 -18.21 -6.65 12.99
N GLU A 19 -18.81 -7.40 13.91
CA GLU A 19 -18.28 -7.64 15.25
C GLU A 19 -17.38 -8.88 15.32
N ALA A 20 -17.48 -9.76 14.33
CA ALA A 20 -16.74 -11.00 14.29
C ALA A 20 -16.36 -11.43 12.87
N MET A 21 -15.55 -12.48 12.78
CA MET A 21 -15.22 -13.15 11.54
C MET A 21 -15.36 -14.65 11.71
N THR A 22 -15.64 -15.32 10.61
CA THR A 22 -15.71 -16.78 10.55
C THR A 22 -14.32 -17.41 10.71
N PRO A 23 -14.21 -18.62 11.29
CA PRO A 23 -12.93 -19.33 11.41
C PRO A 23 -12.19 -19.47 10.08
N GLU A 24 -12.93 -19.71 9.00
CA GLU A 24 -12.38 -19.86 7.65
C GLU A 24 -11.78 -18.55 7.15
N ALA A 25 -12.45 -17.42 7.38
CA ALA A 25 -11.91 -16.10 7.03
C ALA A 25 -10.65 -15.77 7.84
N MET A 26 -10.64 -16.13 9.12
CA MET A 26 -9.46 -15.98 9.98
C MET A 26 -8.28 -16.81 9.47
N GLU A 27 -8.51 -18.06 9.10
CA GLU A 27 -7.48 -18.95 8.56
C GLU A 27 -6.88 -18.40 7.26
N ARG A 28 -7.71 -17.85 6.37
CA ARG A 28 -7.23 -17.17 5.15
C ARG A 28 -6.38 -15.94 5.45
N LEU A 29 -6.79 -15.10 6.40
CA LEU A 29 -6.00 -13.94 6.83
C LEU A 29 -4.67 -14.34 7.49
N LEU A 30 -4.64 -15.46 8.24
CA LEU A 30 -3.44 -15.95 8.92
C LEU A 30 -2.48 -16.68 7.98
N SER A 31 -2.99 -17.33 6.93
CA SER A 31 -2.18 -18.05 5.93
C SER A 31 -1.60 -17.12 4.86
N TYR A 32 -2.12 -15.91 4.69
CA TYR A 32 -1.60 -14.94 3.74
C TYR A 32 -0.31 -14.27 4.23
N SER A 33 0.71 -14.23 3.38
CA SER A 33 2.00 -13.61 3.69
C SER A 33 1.96 -12.11 3.39
N TRP A 34 1.53 -11.31 4.37
CA TRP A 34 1.36 -9.86 4.24
C TRP A 34 2.67 -9.12 3.90
N PRO A 35 2.86 -8.63 2.66
CA PRO A 35 4.14 -8.04 2.24
C PRO A 35 4.38 -6.63 2.82
N GLY A 36 3.38 -5.99 3.44
CA GLY A 36 3.42 -4.60 3.91
C GLY A 36 2.99 -4.37 5.38
N ASN A 37 3.17 -5.36 6.27
CA ASN A 37 2.87 -5.29 7.71
C ASN A 37 1.37 -5.17 8.09
N VAL A 38 1.13 -4.99 9.40
CA VAL A 38 -0.17 -4.81 10.09
C VAL A 38 -1.09 -3.77 9.43
N ARG A 39 -0.55 -2.79 8.70
CA ARG A 39 -1.38 -1.79 7.98
C ARG A 39 -2.18 -2.41 6.85
N GLN A 40 -1.61 -3.34 6.09
CA GLN A 40 -2.33 -4.04 5.02
C GLN A 40 -3.40 -4.96 5.61
N LEU A 41 -3.06 -5.70 6.68
CA LEU A 41 -4.02 -6.51 7.43
C LEU A 41 -5.20 -5.66 7.94
N ARG A 42 -4.92 -4.49 8.52
CA ARG A 42 -5.96 -3.56 8.98
C ARG A 42 -6.85 -3.09 7.85
N ASN A 43 -6.27 -2.67 6.73
CA ASN A 43 -7.03 -2.19 5.58
C ASN A 43 -7.94 -3.28 5.00
N GLU A 44 -7.44 -4.52 4.92
CA GLU A 44 -8.22 -5.64 4.41
C GLU A 44 -9.38 -6.00 5.35
N ILE A 45 -9.12 -6.04 6.67
CA ILE A 45 -10.18 -6.27 7.67
C ILE A 45 -11.25 -5.17 7.58
N LEU A 46 -10.86 -3.89 7.51
CA LEU A 46 -11.79 -2.76 7.40
C LEU A 46 -12.66 -2.87 6.16
N ARG A 47 -12.04 -3.17 5.01
CA ARG A 47 -12.75 -3.34 3.73
C ARG A 47 -13.76 -4.48 3.83
N ALA A 48 -13.33 -5.65 4.31
CA ALA A 48 -14.19 -6.82 4.47
C ALA A 48 -15.33 -6.56 5.47
N ALA A 49 -15.05 -5.84 6.56
CA ALA A 49 -16.03 -5.44 7.55
C ALA A 49 -17.15 -4.57 6.95
N ILE A 50 -16.83 -3.62 6.07
CA ILE A 50 -17.82 -2.80 5.35
C ILE A 50 -18.67 -3.66 4.38
N LEU A 51 -18.04 -4.64 3.73
CA LEU A 51 -18.69 -5.53 2.76
C LEU A 51 -19.60 -6.59 3.38
N THR A 52 -19.64 -6.70 4.72
CA THR A 52 -20.53 -7.64 5.41
C THR A 52 -22.02 -7.37 5.15
N ARG A 53 -22.41 -6.20 4.59
CA ARG A 53 -23.81 -5.86 4.24
C ARG A 53 -24.80 -6.11 5.40
N GLY A 54 -24.40 -5.83 6.63
CA GLY A 54 -25.25 -6.01 7.81
C GLY A 54 -25.31 -7.45 8.37
N ARG A 55 -24.52 -8.39 7.86
CA ARG A 55 -24.44 -9.77 8.38
C ARG A 55 -23.75 -9.88 9.76
N GLY A 56 -23.09 -8.83 10.21
CA GLY A 56 -22.36 -8.80 11.50
C GLY A 56 -21.11 -9.68 11.58
N LYS A 57 -20.84 -10.51 10.55
CA LYS A 57 -19.67 -11.41 10.49
C LYS A 57 -18.99 -11.38 9.12
N ILE A 58 -17.66 -11.28 9.11
CA ILE A 58 -16.81 -11.38 7.92
C ILE A 58 -16.67 -12.85 7.49
N ARG A 59 -16.91 -13.12 6.22
CA ARG A 59 -16.71 -14.42 5.57
C ARG A 59 -15.55 -14.39 4.58
N PRO A 60 -15.01 -15.55 4.14
CA PRO A 60 -13.96 -15.58 3.13
C PRO A 60 -14.33 -14.84 1.84
N GLU A 61 -15.62 -14.83 1.48
CA GLU A 61 -16.13 -14.12 0.30
C GLU A 61 -16.05 -12.58 0.42
N ASP A 62 -15.91 -12.05 1.63
CA ASP A 62 -15.81 -10.61 1.88
C ASP A 62 -14.36 -10.12 1.81
N LEU A 63 -13.40 -11.05 1.83
CA LEU A 63 -11.97 -10.79 1.71
C LEU A 63 -11.57 -10.51 0.25
N SER A 64 -10.39 -9.92 0.07
CA SER A 64 -9.70 -9.72 -1.20
C SER A 64 -9.59 -11.03 -1.93
N ASP A 65 -9.72 -10.98 -3.25
CA ASP A 65 -9.41 -12.08 -4.14
C ASP A 65 -8.01 -12.70 -3.89
N GLU A 66 -7.05 -11.87 -3.49
CA GLU A 66 -5.69 -12.24 -3.06
C GLU A 66 -5.68 -13.12 -1.78
N VAL A 67 -6.65 -12.92 -0.87
CA VAL A 67 -6.73 -13.58 0.45
C VAL A 67 -7.82 -14.66 0.49
N GLY A 68 -8.98 -14.41 -0.13
CA GLY A 68 -10.14 -15.27 -0.25
C GLY A 68 -10.01 -16.34 -1.34
N GLY A 69 -8.92 -16.34 -2.11
CA GLY A 69 -8.55 -17.45 -3.00
C GLY A 69 -9.27 -17.49 -4.34
N ARG A 70 -9.88 -16.39 -4.80
CA ARG A 70 -10.44 -16.27 -6.15
C ARG A 70 -9.56 -15.34 -6.97
N ALA A 71 -8.75 -15.89 -7.88
CA ALA A 71 -8.04 -15.14 -8.93
C ALA A 71 -7.10 -13.99 -8.46
N GLY A 72 -6.31 -14.21 -7.41
CA GLY A 72 -5.28 -13.27 -6.94
C GLY A 72 -4.09 -13.02 -7.88
N VAL A 73 -4.05 -13.61 -9.09
CA VAL A 73 -2.89 -13.49 -10.00
C VAL A 73 -3.04 -12.30 -10.96
N GLU A 74 -4.24 -12.01 -11.47
CA GLU A 74 -4.43 -10.98 -12.52
C GLU A 74 -4.47 -9.55 -11.97
N VAL A 75 -5.08 -9.34 -10.80
CA VAL A 75 -5.20 -8.00 -10.18
C VAL A 75 -3.90 -7.57 -9.51
N GLU A 76 -3.19 -8.49 -8.86
CA GLU A 76 -1.87 -8.24 -8.28
C GLU A 76 -0.85 -7.94 -9.37
N ASP A 77 -0.84 -8.70 -10.48
CA ASP A 77 0.07 -8.40 -11.60
C ASP A 77 -0.30 -7.08 -12.30
N SER A 78 -1.58 -6.76 -12.44
CA SER A 78 -2.01 -5.46 -12.97
C SER A 78 -1.62 -4.28 -12.06
N ARG A 79 -1.78 -4.40 -10.74
CA ARG A 79 -1.37 -3.37 -9.76
C ARG A 79 0.14 -3.25 -9.67
N ALA A 80 0.86 -4.38 -9.65
CA ALA A 80 2.31 -4.40 -9.68
C ALA A 80 2.83 -3.80 -10.99
N SER A 81 2.20 -4.11 -12.13
CA SER A 81 2.50 -3.53 -13.44
C SER A 81 2.27 -2.02 -13.45
N LEU A 82 1.10 -1.55 -12.98
CA LEU A 82 0.81 -0.12 -12.88
C LEU A 82 1.81 0.59 -11.96
N ARG A 83 2.12 0.01 -10.80
CA ARG A 83 3.10 0.56 -9.87
C ARG A 83 4.49 0.64 -10.49
N ARG A 84 4.93 -0.40 -11.22
CA ARG A 84 6.18 -0.39 -11.99
C ARG A 84 6.18 0.74 -13.03
N GLN A 85 5.08 0.93 -13.78
CA GLN A 85 4.96 1.99 -14.77
C GLN A 85 5.02 3.39 -14.14
N VAL A 86 4.32 3.60 -13.02
CA VAL A 86 4.38 4.85 -12.25
C VAL A 86 5.80 5.11 -11.76
N ASP A 87 6.48 4.09 -11.26
CA ASP A 87 7.86 4.21 -10.76
C ASP A 87 8.85 4.56 -11.87
N VAL A 88 8.70 3.98 -13.08
CA VAL A 88 9.51 4.32 -14.26
C VAL A 88 9.28 5.78 -14.68
N ALA A 89 8.03 6.21 -14.76
CA ALA A 89 7.69 7.60 -15.11
C ALA A 89 8.25 8.59 -14.08
N GLN A 90 8.05 8.30 -12.79
CA GLN A 90 8.56 9.11 -11.69
C GLN A 90 10.09 9.18 -11.69
N ARG A 91 10.78 8.06 -11.93
CA ARG A 91 12.25 8.01 -12.01
C ARG A 91 12.76 8.92 -13.12
N THR A 92 12.13 8.88 -14.29
CA THR A 92 12.49 9.72 -15.43
C THR A 92 12.36 11.21 -15.13
N ILE A 93 11.23 11.61 -14.53
CA ILE A 93 10.98 13.00 -14.14
C ILE A 93 12.02 13.46 -13.10
N LEU A 94 12.24 12.66 -12.06
CA LEU A 94 13.16 13.00 -10.98
C LEU A 94 14.60 13.18 -11.47
N LEU A 95 15.09 12.28 -12.33
CA LEU A 95 16.44 12.39 -12.91
C LEU A 95 16.57 13.65 -13.76
N ARG A 96 15.61 13.91 -14.65
CA ARG A 96 15.62 15.12 -15.49
C ARG A 96 15.64 16.39 -14.65
N THR A 97 14.82 16.47 -13.60
CA THR A 97 14.80 17.65 -12.72
C THR A 97 16.08 17.77 -11.89
N LEU A 98 16.65 16.66 -11.42
CA LEU A 98 17.94 16.68 -10.73
C LEU A 98 19.04 17.21 -11.65
N ASP A 99 19.12 16.73 -12.89
CA ASP A 99 20.12 17.19 -13.86
C ASP A 99 19.97 18.68 -14.20
N GLN A 100 18.74 19.14 -14.45
CA GLN A 100 18.43 20.55 -14.73
C GLN A 100 18.85 21.51 -13.60
N HIS A 101 18.86 21.01 -12.36
CA HIS A 101 19.25 21.79 -11.19
C HIS A 101 20.61 21.38 -10.61
N GLY A 102 21.47 20.70 -11.40
CA GLY A 102 22.84 20.35 -11.00
C GLY A 102 22.88 19.47 -9.74
N TRP A 103 21.92 18.56 -9.59
CA TRP A 103 21.75 17.68 -8.44
C TRP A 103 21.51 18.40 -7.10
N ASN A 104 21.13 19.68 -7.13
CA ASN A 104 20.72 20.42 -5.95
C ASN A 104 19.32 19.98 -5.50
N LYS A 105 19.29 19.15 -4.45
CA LYS A 105 18.06 18.57 -3.88
C LYS A 105 17.05 19.61 -3.42
N THR A 106 17.51 20.75 -2.89
CA THR A 106 16.61 21.78 -2.38
C THR A 106 15.91 22.50 -3.53
N HIS A 107 16.64 22.83 -4.59
CA HIS A 107 16.06 23.45 -5.78
C HIS A 107 15.18 22.47 -6.55
N SER A 108 15.63 21.22 -6.73
CA SER A 108 14.86 20.17 -7.38
C SER A 108 13.54 19.88 -6.66
N ALA A 109 13.56 19.83 -5.31
CA ALA A 109 12.36 19.62 -4.52
C ALA A 109 11.37 20.78 -4.68
N ARG A 110 11.85 22.03 -4.70
CA ARG A 110 11.02 23.22 -4.95
C ARG A 110 10.41 23.20 -6.35
N ALA A 111 11.19 22.87 -7.37
CA ALA A 111 10.70 22.77 -8.75
C ALA A 111 9.62 21.68 -8.91
N LEU A 112 9.71 20.59 -8.14
CA LEU A 112 8.74 19.51 -8.11
C LEU A 112 7.55 19.78 -7.16
N GLY A 113 7.53 20.90 -6.44
CA GLY A 113 6.47 21.23 -5.47
C GLY A 113 6.45 20.32 -4.23
N VAL A 114 7.57 19.69 -3.88
CA VAL A 114 7.66 18.75 -2.75
C VAL A 114 8.67 19.21 -1.71
N THR A 115 8.57 18.67 -0.50
CA THR A 115 9.57 18.94 0.53
C THR A 115 10.89 18.24 0.21
N ARG A 116 12.01 18.79 0.67
CA ARG A 116 13.34 18.14 0.52
C ARG A 116 13.36 16.73 1.09
N GLN A 117 12.71 16.50 2.24
CA GLN A 117 12.61 15.17 2.84
C GLN A 117 11.74 14.22 2.00
N GLY A 118 10.64 14.74 1.41
CA GLY A 118 9.82 13.99 0.46
C GLY A 118 10.62 13.55 -0.77
N LEU A 119 11.42 14.46 -1.34
CA LEU A 119 12.32 14.14 -2.44
C LEU A 119 13.30 13.02 -2.05
N ILE A 120 13.99 13.12 -0.91
CA ILE A 120 14.93 12.10 -0.45
C ILE A 120 14.27 10.72 -0.32
N LYS A 121 13.06 10.66 0.26
CA LYS A 121 12.29 9.41 0.36
C LYS A 121 11.96 8.82 -1.01
N MET A 122 11.59 9.65 -1.98
CA MET A 122 11.32 9.21 -3.36
C MET A 122 12.59 8.66 -4.03
N LEU A 123 13.73 9.31 -3.85
CA LEU A 123 15.02 8.84 -4.40
C LEU A 123 15.41 7.48 -3.84
N HIS A 124 15.29 7.29 -2.51
CA HIS A 124 15.56 6.00 -1.87
C HIS A 124 14.64 4.90 -2.38
N ARG A 125 13.33 5.19 -2.47
CA ARG A 125 12.33 4.23 -2.93
C ARG A 125 12.57 3.77 -4.37
N LEU A 126 13.06 4.66 -5.22
CA LEU A 126 13.30 4.39 -6.65
C LEU A 126 14.75 3.98 -6.95
N GLY A 127 15.59 3.78 -5.93
CA GLY A 127 16.99 3.41 -6.10
C GLY A 127 17.84 4.46 -6.82
N ILE A 128 17.44 5.73 -6.77
CA ILE A 128 18.19 6.83 -7.41
C ILE A 128 19.27 7.30 -6.42
N PRO A 129 20.54 7.42 -6.85
CA PRO A 129 21.63 7.85 -5.97
C PRO A 129 21.36 9.26 -5.42
N LEU A 130 21.90 9.55 -4.24
CA LEU A 130 21.74 10.87 -3.64
C LEU A 130 22.71 11.92 -4.21
N ARG A 131 23.65 11.53 -5.07
CA ARG A 131 24.61 12.42 -5.70
C ARG A 131 24.68 12.08 -7.18
N ALA A 132 25.14 13.03 -7.98
CA ALA A 132 25.36 12.79 -9.40
C ALA A 132 26.23 11.54 -9.58
N PRO A 133 25.84 10.60 -10.46
CA PRO A 133 26.75 9.54 -10.86
C PRO A 133 27.94 10.21 -11.55
N GLN A 134 29.14 10.02 -10.99
CA GLN A 134 30.36 10.46 -11.64
C GLN A 134 30.46 9.65 -12.94
N GLN A 135 30.32 10.32 -14.08
CA GLN A 135 30.62 9.70 -15.37
C GLN A 135 32.15 9.67 -15.45
N GLU A 136 32.72 8.48 -15.27
CA GLU A 136 34.11 8.19 -15.66
C GLU A 136 34.27 8.26 -17.19
#